data_AF-A0A2V6FCB7-F1
#
_entry.id   AF-A0A2V6FCB7-F1
#
_cell.length_a   1.000
_cell.length_b   1.000
_cell.length_c   1.000
_cell.angle_alpha   90.00
_cell.angle_beta   90.00
_cell.angle_gamma   90.00
#
_symmetry.space_group_name_H-M   'P 1'
#
loop_
_entity.id
_entity.type
_entity.pdbx_description
1 polymer ?
#
loop_
_entity_poly.entity_id
_entity_poly.type
_entity_poly.pdbx_seq_one_letter_code
_entity_poly.pdbx_strand_id
1 'polypeptide(L)'
;MQDTPGAIGLKIPVPGDMVFMSRWQKFITDFGARYDSNPAVSYIIITGIGNHDEWNIAPGTQDTTALGSTQAEVSAWKSSSKQIIDFYMSAFPSTTVMGLPEPPFNPSNAAEDPLTSMREVSDYAANTYDCHFAYSVATLQSSTTTSNDLSANELFLHWTTNPTHGETLNPASSPDDFNATLHVALDLKIRGMEIYKLDFQNAALQNFIVGSGPYAGEAGGITPRRVDMLAIPAPTPCPAPADLKVTVNDSKTAVAAGAQDTYSIKVTNVGPSNVSEANVTDIFPAIFTRVTFTATQSGGALGFEATGTGNINDTVIMPAGSVITYKASGKVSSSAAGTLSNTATVTASSGVPDPNTANNTATDSDTITFRADLRVTVNDGKTATVAGAKNTYTIVVTNGGPSNVSGAVINDSFPSTFTGVTYTATQTSGASGFSATGSGDIQDNVAMPAGSKITYKATGTISTSATGSIADTANVSAPSGVTDPNLANNSATDTDTF
;
A
#
# COMPACT_ATOMS: atom_id res chain seq x y z
N MET A 1 40.26 12.92 8.94
CA MET A 1 41.29 13.31 7.96
C MET A 1 42.10 14.40 8.63
N GLN A 2 43.29 14.10 9.17
CA GLN A 2 44.17 15.14 9.69
C GLN A 2 45.17 15.48 8.59
N ASP A 3 45.05 16.68 8.04
CA ASP A 3 46.12 17.27 7.24
C ASP A 3 47.19 17.82 8.19
N THR A 4 48.44 17.60 7.82
CA THR A 4 49.65 17.89 8.58
C THR A 4 49.74 19.37 8.99
N PRO A 5 50.14 19.71 10.24
CA PRO A 5 50.29 21.09 10.70
C PRO A 5 51.45 21.78 9.93
N GLY A 6 51.11 22.54 8.89
CA GLY A 6 52.10 23.21 8.04
C GLY A 6 51.52 23.84 6.78
N ALA A 7 50.31 23.47 6.36
CA ALA A 7 49.61 24.09 5.24
C ALA A 7 48.68 25.24 5.70
N ILE A 8 49.24 26.24 6.39
CA ILE A 8 48.53 27.51 6.63
C ILE A 8 48.50 28.24 5.28
N GLY A 9 47.42 28.08 4.52
CA GLY A 9 47.25 28.70 3.19
C GLY A 9 46.35 27.95 2.20
N LEU A 10 45.87 26.74 2.53
CA LEU A 10 44.82 26.10 1.74
C LEU A 10 43.47 26.48 2.32
N LYS A 11 42.70 27.30 1.58
CA LYS A 11 41.29 27.58 1.84
C LYS A 11 40.59 26.28 2.17
N ILE A 12 40.08 26.16 3.39
CA ILE A 12 39.28 25.01 3.74
C ILE A 12 38.00 25.08 2.93
N PRO A 13 37.59 23.97 2.29
CA PRO A 13 36.38 23.93 1.50
C PRO A 13 35.17 24.03 2.43
N VAL A 14 34.71 25.25 2.63
CA VAL A 14 33.50 25.62 3.35
C VAL A 14 32.24 25.03 2.70
N PRO A 15 31.12 24.96 3.43
CA PRO A 15 29.81 24.63 2.87
C PRO A 15 29.56 25.39 1.55
N GLY A 16 29.51 24.65 0.44
CA GLY A 16 29.41 25.17 -0.94
C GLY A 16 30.47 24.60 -1.89
N ASP A 17 31.52 23.95 -1.37
CA ASP A 17 32.54 23.27 -2.16
C ASP A 17 32.12 21.84 -2.56
N MET A 18 32.22 21.53 -3.87
CA MET A 18 31.76 20.25 -4.43
C MET A 18 32.57 19.04 -3.93
N VAL A 19 33.88 19.21 -3.66
CA VAL A 19 34.73 18.11 -3.19
C VAL A 19 34.39 17.79 -1.74
N PHE A 20 34.15 18.81 -0.91
CA PHE A 20 33.70 18.61 0.47
C PHE A 20 32.35 17.90 0.53
N MET A 21 31.34 18.38 -0.21
CA MET A 21 30.01 17.76 -0.25
C MET A 21 30.05 16.29 -0.68
N SER A 22 30.84 15.94 -1.71
CA SER A 22 30.94 14.56 -2.18
C SER A 22 31.57 13.60 -1.15
N ARG A 23 32.57 14.07 -0.41
CA ARG A 23 33.21 13.27 0.65
C ARG A 23 32.29 13.11 1.87
N TRP A 24 31.60 14.18 2.23
CA TRP A 24 30.66 14.21 3.34
C TRP A 24 29.48 13.26 3.09
N GLN A 25 28.90 13.33 1.89
CA GLN A 25 27.84 12.41 1.45
C GLN A 25 28.27 10.95 1.59
N LYS A 26 29.46 10.60 1.06
CA LYS A 26 29.97 9.23 1.16
C LYS A 26 30.12 8.76 2.61
N PHE A 27 30.68 9.59 3.48
CA PHE A 27 30.86 9.26 4.89
C PHE A 27 29.52 8.96 5.57
N ILE A 28 28.53 9.84 5.39
CA ILE A 28 27.20 9.68 5.99
C ILE A 28 26.49 8.44 5.47
N THR A 29 26.55 8.17 4.16
CA THR A 29 25.95 6.96 3.58
C THR A 29 26.56 5.69 4.17
N ASP A 30 27.89 5.62 4.28
CA ASP A 30 28.57 4.46 4.86
C ASP A 30 28.24 4.30 6.37
N PHE A 31 28.05 5.43 7.07
CA PHE A 31 27.68 5.45 8.49
C PHE A 31 26.24 4.98 8.73
N GLY A 32 25.29 5.46 7.91
CA GLY A 32 23.89 5.02 7.92
C GLY A 32 23.74 3.52 7.68
N ALA A 33 24.39 3.00 6.64
CA ALA A 33 24.38 1.57 6.32
C ALA A 33 24.89 0.68 7.49
N ARG A 34 25.69 1.24 8.40
CA ARG A 34 26.26 0.51 9.54
C ARG A 34 25.39 0.57 10.80
N TYR A 35 24.66 1.67 11.02
CA TYR A 35 24.03 1.94 12.31
C TYR A 35 22.54 2.26 12.24
N ASP A 36 21.96 2.55 11.08
CA ASP A 36 20.52 2.71 10.96
C ASP A 36 19.78 1.44 11.40
N SER A 37 18.65 1.61 12.07
CA SER A 37 17.84 0.51 12.63
C SER A 37 18.52 -0.30 13.75
N ASN A 38 19.70 0.11 14.23
CA ASN A 38 20.29 -0.52 15.41
C ASN A 38 19.46 -0.18 16.66
N PRO A 39 18.87 -1.16 17.37
CA PRO A 39 17.97 -0.89 18.49
C PRO A 39 18.68 -0.28 19.71
N ALA A 40 20.02 -0.29 19.75
CA ALA A 40 20.80 0.38 20.78
C ALA A 40 21.08 1.86 20.49
N VAL A 41 20.77 2.33 19.28
CA VAL A 41 20.98 3.72 18.84
C VAL A 41 19.65 4.43 18.79
N SER A 42 19.40 5.31 19.76
CA SER A 42 18.13 6.03 19.85
C SER A 42 18.04 7.24 18.91
N TYR A 43 19.18 7.81 18.53
CA TYR A 43 19.27 8.94 17.61
C TYR A 43 20.70 9.08 17.04
N ILE A 44 20.83 9.87 15.98
CA ILE A 44 22.10 10.31 15.39
C ILE A 44 22.20 11.82 15.48
N ILE A 45 23.31 12.33 15.98
CA ILE A 45 23.56 13.78 16.05
C ILE A 45 24.29 14.23 14.78
N ILE A 46 23.75 15.26 14.12
CA ILE A 46 24.46 16.03 13.11
C ILE A 46 25.29 17.11 13.83
N THR A 47 26.61 17.04 13.67
CA THR A 47 27.55 18.05 14.16
C THR A 47 28.18 18.82 12.98
N GLY A 48 28.73 20.02 13.24
CA GLY A 48 29.57 20.74 12.27
C GLY A 48 28.85 21.67 11.27
N ILE A 49 27.62 22.10 11.55
CA ILE A 49 26.88 23.10 10.74
C ILE A 49 27.10 24.55 11.25
N GLY A 50 27.86 24.74 12.36
CA GLY A 50 28.09 26.02 13.03
C GLY A 50 29.55 26.49 13.14
N ASN A 51 29.76 27.58 13.89
CA ASN A 51 31.04 28.31 14.02
C ASN A 51 31.90 27.91 15.23
N HIS A 52 31.41 27.16 16.23
CA HIS A 52 32.15 27.05 17.50
C HIS A 52 32.20 25.63 18.10
N ASP A 53 33.41 25.19 18.46
CA ASP A 53 33.70 24.13 19.44
C ASP A 53 33.67 22.62 19.09
N GLU A 54 33.38 22.18 17.87
CA GLU A 54 33.64 20.77 17.48
C GLU A 54 34.55 20.65 16.25
N TRP A 55 35.84 20.93 16.50
CA TRP A 55 36.87 21.11 15.48
C TRP A 55 37.51 19.79 15.04
N ASN A 56 37.35 19.44 13.76
CA ASN A 56 38.37 18.69 13.00
C ASN A 56 38.39 19.03 11.49
N ILE A 57 37.61 20.02 11.03
CA ILE A 57 37.42 20.29 9.59
C ILE A 57 37.75 21.74 9.20
N ALA A 58 37.68 22.71 10.12
CA ALA A 58 38.14 24.10 9.90
C ALA A 58 38.91 24.64 11.12
N PRO A 59 40.25 24.53 11.18
CA PRO A 59 41.03 24.91 12.34
C PRO A 59 41.54 26.35 12.18
N GLY A 60 40.66 27.36 12.34
CA GLY A 60 41.16 28.72 12.41
C GLY A 60 40.11 29.83 12.41
N THR A 61 40.40 30.88 13.16
CA THR A 61 39.68 32.16 13.16
C THR A 61 39.62 32.84 11.78
N GLN A 62 40.50 32.49 10.84
CA GLN A 62 40.46 33.02 9.46
C GLN A 62 39.34 32.40 8.61
N ASP A 63 39.05 31.10 8.76
CA ASP A 63 38.02 30.42 7.97
C ASP A 63 36.60 30.83 8.41
N THR A 64 36.42 31.03 9.72
CA THR A 64 35.17 31.54 10.30
C THR A 64 34.92 33.01 10.00
N THR A 65 35.97 33.80 9.76
CA THR A 65 35.86 35.19 9.33
C THR A 65 35.37 35.31 7.88
N ALA A 66 35.73 34.36 7.01
CA ALA A 66 35.29 34.35 5.61
C ALA A 66 33.83 33.88 5.45
N LEU A 67 33.33 33.04 6.36
CA LEU A 67 31.93 32.60 6.36
C LEU A 67 30.99 33.75 6.75
N GLY A 68 29.97 33.97 5.95
CA GLY A 68 28.93 34.97 6.20
C GLY A 68 29.31 36.42 5.86
N SER A 69 30.53 36.71 5.38
CA SER A 69 30.98 38.08 5.05
C SER A 69 30.19 38.73 3.91
N THR A 70 29.67 37.93 2.97
CA THR A 70 28.84 38.39 1.85
C THR A 70 27.53 37.60 1.79
N GLN A 71 26.49 38.19 1.18
CA GLN A 71 25.19 37.49 1.02
C GLN A 71 25.33 36.18 0.23
N ALA A 72 26.25 36.12 -0.74
CA ALA A 72 26.51 34.91 -1.51
C ALA A 72 27.06 33.77 -0.63
N GLU A 73 27.94 34.09 0.32
CA GLU A 73 28.49 33.13 1.28
C GLU A 73 27.42 32.67 2.30
N VAL A 74 26.56 33.58 2.76
CA VAL A 74 25.39 33.24 3.60
C VAL A 74 24.47 32.27 2.86
N SER A 75 24.12 32.56 1.61
CA SER A 75 23.26 31.68 0.79
C SER A 75 23.92 30.33 0.49
N ALA A 76 25.22 30.30 0.24
CA ALA A 76 25.97 29.06 0.02
C ALA A 76 25.97 28.17 1.28
N TRP A 77 26.14 28.77 2.46
CA TRP A 77 26.01 28.07 3.73
C TRP A 77 24.61 27.47 3.91
N LYS A 78 23.55 28.29 3.76
CA LYS A 78 22.16 27.81 3.88
C LYS A 78 21.88 26.63 2.97
N SER A 79 22.27 26.73 1.69
CA SER A 79 22.06 25.66 0.70
C SER A 79 22.77 24.37 1.09
N SER A 80 24.02 24.48 1.53
CA SER A 80 24.85 23.33 1.85
C SER A 80 24.43 22.66 3.14
N SER A 81 24.00 23.43 4.15
CA SER A 81 23.44 22.89 5.39
C SER A 81 22.18 22.08 5.12
N LYS A 82 21.29 22.57 4.25
CA LYS A 82 20.10 21.81 3.79
C LYS A 82 20.50 20.49 3.12
N GLN A 83 21.50 20.51 2.22
CA GLN A 83 22.01 19.30 1.58
C GLN A 83 22.63 18.29 2.56
N ILE A 84 23.36 18.77 3.57
CA ILE A 84 23.91 17.91 4.63
C ILE A 84 22.77 17.23 5.40
N ILE A 85 21.75 17.99 5.79
CA ILE A 85 20.56 17.44 6.45
C ILE A 85 19.93 16.36 5.57
N ASP A 86 19.71 16.63 4.29
CA ASP A 86 19.15 15.66 3.35
C ASP A 86 19.98 14.37 3.28
N PHE A 87 21.32 14.46 3.34
CA PHE A 87 22.19 13.28 3.36
C PHE A 87 22.01 12.44 4.62
N TYR A 88 21.94 13.06 5.80
CA TYR A 88 21.68 12.34 7.05
C TYR A 88 20.29 11.70 7.04
N MET A 89 19.27 12.46 6.65
CA MET A 89 17.89 11.97 6.58
C MET A 89 17.75 10.81 5.59
N SER A 90 18.50 10.84 4.49
CA SER A 90 18.52 9.73 3.52
C SER A 90 19.28 8.50 4.03
N ALA A 91 20.33 8.67 4.83
CA ALA A 91 21.16 7.58 5.32
C ALA A 91 20.58 6.91 6.57
N PHE A 92 19.73 7.63 7.32
CA PHE A 92 19.06 7.17 8.53
C PHE A 92 17.54 7.26 8.40
N PRO A 93 16.92 6.44 7.53
CA PRO A 93 15.47 6.46 7.33
C PRO A 93 14.69 5.96 8.55
N SER A 94 15.33 5.23 9.48
CA SER A 94 14.66 4.57 10.60
C SER A 94 15.08 5.13 11.96
N THR A 95 16.26 5.72 12.04
CA THR A 95 16.80 6.35 13.26
C THR A 95 16.58 7.86 13.24
N THR A 96 16.07 8.44 14.33
CA THR A 96 15.88 9.89 14.46
C THR A 96 17.20 10.63 14.30
N VAL A 97 17.19 11.72 13.53
CA VAL A 97 18.36 12.57 13.33
C VAL A 97 18.16 13.87 14.12
N MET A 98 19.16 14.24 14.92
CA MET A 98 19.15 15.44 15.77
C MET A 98 20.14 16.47 15.25
N GLY A 99 19.66 17.68 14.96
CA GLY A 99 20.51 18.84 14.68
C GLY A 99 21.00 19.53 15.96
N LEU A 100 22.26 19.94 15.96
CA LEU A 100 22.83 20.88 16.95
C LEU A 100 22.84 22.30 16.37
N PRO A 101 21.96 23.20 16.84
CA PRO A 101 21.87 24.54 16.30
C PRO A 101 22.96 25.42 16.91
N GLU A 102 23.94 25.79 16.09
CA GLU A 102 24.97 26.76 16.45
C GLU A 102 25.00 27.94 15.48
N PRO A 103 25.29 29.17 15.96
CA PRO A 103 25.45 30.31 15.09
C PRO A 103 26.49 30.02 13.99
N PRO A 104 26.13 30.18 12.71
CA PRO A 104 26.96 29.71 11.58
C PRO A 104 28.18 30.58 11.25
N PHE A 105 28.17 31.83 11.71
CA PHE A 105 29.22 32.80 11.45
C PHE A 105 29.17 33.90 12.51
N ASN A 106 30.22 34.71 12.59
CA ASN A 106 30.33 35.76 13.60
C ASN A 106 29.35 36.92 13.28
N PRO A 107 28.48 37.34 14.23
CA PRO A 107 27.54 38.44 13.99
C PRO A 107 28.21 39.77 13.63
N SER A 108 29.44 40.00 14.10
CA SER A 108 30.12 41.29 13.95
C SER A 108 30.59 41.61 12.53
N ASN A 109 30.66 40.61 11.64
CA ASN A 109 31.13 40.76 10.26
C ASN A 109 30.22 40.10 9.22
N ALA A 110 28.99 39.73 9.60
CA ALA A 110 28.07 39.00 8.73
C ALA A 110 27.20 39.93 7.85
N ALA A 111 26.92 39.47 6.63
CA ALA A 111 26.00 40.11 5.69
C ALA A 111 24.52 39.93 6.06
N GLU A 112 24.21 38.91 6.86
CA GLU A 112 22.88 38.64 7.42
C GLU A 112 23.05 38.30 8.90
N ASP A 113 22.03 38.55 9.71
CA ASP A 113 22.00 38.04 11.08
C ASP A 113 22.13 36.49 11.08
N PRO A 114 23.14 35.91 11.75
CA PRO A 114 23.36 34.46 11.76
C PRO A 114 22.16 33.67 12.27
N LEU A 115 21.36 34.27 13.16
CA LEU A 115 20.20 33.65 13.80
C LEU A 115 19.05 33.51 12.79
N THR A 116 18.83 34.53 11.96
CA THR A 116 17.90 34.48 10.83
C THR A 116 18.28 33.35 9.85
N SER A 117 19.57 33.22 9.53
CA SER A 117 20.04 32.18 8.64
C SER A 117 19.85 30.77 9.20
N MET A 118 20.16 30.59 10.47
CA MET A 118 19.98 29.33 11.18
C MET A 118 18.51 28.94 11.25
N ARG A 119 17.61 29.88 11.58
CA ARG A 119 16.16 29.64 11.59
C ARG A 119 15.66 29.14 10.25
N GLU A 120 16.11 29.70 9.13
CA GLU A 120 15.67 29.26 7.80
C GLU A 120 16.07 27.79 7.50
N VAL A 121 17.29 27.39 7.86
CA VAL A 121 17.75 26.01 7.71
C VAL A 121 16.98 25.09 8.66
N SER A 122 16.73 25.57 9.87
CA SER A 122 15.97 24.85 10.88
C SER A 122 14.53 24.59 10.47
N ASP A 123 13.87 25.60 9.92
CA ASP A 123 12.51 25.54 9.37
C ASP A 123 12.45 24.58 8.19
N TYR A 124 13.47 24.61 7.32
CA TYR A 124 13.57 23.64 6.23
C TYR A 124 13.58 22.21 6.76
N ALA A 125 14.45 21.90 7.74
CA ALA A 125 14.57 20.55 8.27
C ALA A 125 13.27 20.09 8.93
N ALA A 126 12.70 20.92 9.81
CA ALA A 126 11.50 20.59 10.56
C ALA A 126 10.26 20.45 9.66
N ASN A 127 10.12 21.28 8.62
CA ASN A 127 8.97 21.20 7.71
C ASN A 127 9.12 20.11 6.64
N THR A 128 10.35 19.79 6.22
CA THR A 128 10.61 18.77 5.17
C THR A 128 10.60 17.36 5.74
N TYR A 129 11.13 17.21 6.96
CA TYR A 129 11.36 15.92 7.61
C TYR A 129 10.61 15.80 8.94
N ASP A 130 9.35 16.18 8.91
CA ASP A 130 8.46 16.16 10.08
C ASP A 130 8.54 14.80 10.79
N CYS A 131 8.68 14.83 12.11
CA CYS A 131 8.77 13.66 13.00
C CYS A 131 10.01 12.75 12.86
N HIS A 132 10.98 13.05 11.98
CA HIS A 132 12.29 12.36 11.93
C HIS A 132 13.48 13.27 12.24
N PHE A 133 13.31 14.60 12.18
CA PHE A 133 14.31 15.59 12.57
C PHE A 133 14.00 16.20 13.95
N ALA A 134 14.99 16.20 14.84
CA ALA A 134 14.90 16.71 16.21
C ALA A 134 16.03 17.71 16.51
N TYR A 135 15.98 18.40 17.64
CA TYR A 135 17.07 19.30 18.07
C TYR A 135 17.67 18.85 19.41
N SER A 136 19.00 18.92 19.49
CA SER A 136 19.73 18.85 20.76
C SER A 136 20.04 20.26 21.26
N VAL A 137 19.92 20.47 22.56
CA VAL A 137 20.20 21.78 23.22
C VAL A 137 21.61 21.90 23.79
N ALA A 138 22.47 20.87 23.63
CA ALA A 138 23.86 20.89 24.11
C ALA A 138 24.77 19.91 23.36
N THR A 139 26.05 20.26 23.21
CA THR A 139 27.11 19.38 22.71
C THR A 139 27.48 18.32 23.75
N LEU A 140 27.75 17.08 23.31
CA LEU A 140 28.31 16.01 24.13
C LEU A 140 29.84 16.11 24.08
N GLN A 141 30.44 17.03 24.85
CA GLN A 141 31.90 17.18 24.86
C GLN A 141 32.60 16.11 25.71
N SER A 142 33.62 15.48 25.13
CA SER A 142 34.64 14.68 25.83
C SER A 142 36.00 15.33 25.62
N SER A 143 36.54 16.03 26.61
CA SER A 143 37.85 16.67 26.52
C SER A 143 38.93 15.85 27.21
N THR A 144 40.09 15.72 26.56
CA THR A 144 41.28 15.06 27.13
C THR A 144 42.52 15.95 27.11
N THR A 145 42.42 17.28 27.02
CA THR A 145 43.51 18.16 27.48
C THR A 145 43.20 19.66 27.41
N THR A 146 43.21 20.27 28.60
CA THR A 146 43.74 21.60 28.93
C THR A 146 43.08 22.82 28.27
N SER A 147 41.87 23.14 28.73
CA SER A 147 41.62 24.38 29.50
C SER A 147 40.13 24.60 29.80
N ASN A 148 39.39 23.52 30.12
CA ASN A 148 38.10 23.47 30.81
C ASN A 148 37.74 21.97 30.87
N ASP A 149 38.24 21.22 31.87
CA ASP A 149 38.06 19.76 31.91
C ASP A 149 37.00 19.36 32.94
N LEU A 150 35.96 18.69 32.42
CA LEU A 150 34.78 18.17 33.11
C LEU A 150 34.96 16.66 33.27
N SER A 151 34.69 16.12 34.45
CA SER A 151 34.78 14.67 34.68
C SER A 151 33.66 13.92 33.93
N ALA A 152 33.92 12.69 33.52
CA ALA A 152 33.06 11.85 32.67
C ALA A 152 31.61 11.59 33.18
N ASN A 153 31.25 12.16 34.33
CA ASN A 153 29.96 12.04 34.99
C ASN A 153 29.28 13.41 35.22
N GLU A 154 29.82 14.50 34.68
CA GLU A 154 29.27 15.84 34.83
C GLU A 154 28.70 16.34 33.51
N LEU A 155 27.51 16.95 33.60
CA LEU A 155 26.84 17.60 32.48
C LEU A 155 26.85 19.11 32.72
N PHE A 156 27.39 19.87 31.76
CA PHE A 156 27.53 21.32 31.86
C PHE A 156 26.57 22.05 30.91
N LEU A 157 26.03 23.18 31.38
CA LEU A 157 25.24 24.14 30.60
C LEU A 157 26.18 25.26 30.15
N HIS A 158 26.28 25.51 28.84
CA HIS A 158 27.14 26.54 28.28
C HIS A 158 26.46 27.93 28.34
N TRP A 159 27.18 28.95 28.82
CA TRP A 159 26.66 30.32 28.98
C TRP A 159 26.89 31.18 27.73
N THR A 160 25.84 31.89 27.25
CA THR A 160 26.00 33.14 26.49
C THR A 160 24.88 34.12 26.80
N THR A 161 25.20 35.28 27.36
CA THR A 161 24.26 36.36 27.67
C THR A 161 24.18 37.37 26.53
N ASN A 162 23.09 37.40 25.75
CA ASN A 162 22.58 38.66 25.18
C ASN A 162 21.11 38.52 24.72
N PRO A 163 20.15 39.22 25.35
CA PRO A 163 18.75 39.20 24.94
C PRO A 163 18.48 40.35 23.97
N THR A 164 18.72 40.17 22.67
CA THR A 164 18.04 41.00 21.66
C THR A 164 18.04 40.29 20.30
N HIS A 165 16.87 39.75 19.95
CA HIS A 165 16.46 39.26 18.63
C HIS A 165 17.20 38.02 18.09
N GLY A 166 16.49 36.89 18.08
CA GLY A 166 16.91 35.64 17.42
C GLY A 166 17.19 34.54 18.44
N GLU A 167 16.16 33.81 18.82
CA GLU A 167 16.23 32.77 19.85
C GLU A 167 17.01 31.55 19.35
N THR A 168 18.30 31.48 19.70
CA THR A 168 19.07 30.24 19.81
C THR A 168 18.51 29.39 20.94
N LEU A 169 18.24 28.11 20.68
CA LEU A 169 18.03 27.10 21.73
C LEU A 169 19.39 26.83 22.42
N ASN A 170 19.84 27.76 23.27
CA ASN A 170 21.02 27.60 24.13
C ASN A 170 20.56 27.63 25.61
N PRO A 171 21.23 26.93 26.55
CA PRO A 171 20.65 26.62 27.83
C PRO A 171 20.47 27.86 28.71
N ALA A 172 19.30 27.87 29.32
CA ALA A 172 18.72 28.94 30.11
C ALA A 172 19.64 29.52 31.20
N SER A 173 19.65 30.84 31.31
CA SER A 173 20.12 31.54 32.52
C SER A 173 18.99 31.75 33.54
N SER A 174 17.72 31.55 33.10
CA SER A 174 16.52 31.73 33.93
C SER A 174 15.33 30.86 33.46
N PRO A 175 14.31 30.63 34.31
CA PRO A 175 13.07 29.95 33.90
C PRO A 175 12.34 30.59 32.70
N ASP A 176 12.54 31.89 32.46
CA ASP A 176 11.92 32.60 31.33
C ASP A 176 12.57 32.21 29.99
N ASP A 177 13.89 31.98 29.98
CA ASP A 177 14.64 31.53 28.79
C ASP A 177 14.23 30.10 28.36
N PHE A 178 13.88 29.25 29.34
CA PHE A 178 13.38 27.89 29.10
C PHE A 178 11.99 27.89 28.44
N ASN A 179 11.08 28.75 28.91
CA ASN A 179 9.75 28.88 28.33
C ASN A 179 9.81 29.47 26.91
N ALA A 180 10.69 30.45 26.67
CA ALA A 180 10.94 30.98 25.32
C ALA A 180 11.48 29.90 24.37
N THR A 181 12.50 29.15 24.80
CA THR A 181 13.07 27.99 24.10
C THR A 181 11.99 26.97 23.70
N LEU A 182 11.10 26.63 24.65
CA LEU A 182 9.99 25.72 24.39
C LEU A 182 8.94 26.30 23.44
N HIS A 183 8.60 27.59 23.56
CA HIS A 183 7.67 28.26 22.66
C HIS A 183 8.20 28.30 21.22
N VAL A 184 9.48 28.58 21.02
CA VAL A 184 10.13 28.53 19.70
C VAL A 184 10.14 27.11 19.16
N ALA A 185 10.47 26.11 19.98
CA ALA A 185 10.42 24.72 19.55
C ALA A 185 9.01 24.32 19.08
N LEU A 186 7.97 24.77 19.79
CA LEU A 186 6.58 24.54 19.41
C LEU A 186 6.16 25.30 18.14
N ASP A 187 6.57 26.56 17.98
CA ASP A 187 6.29 27.37 16.79
C ASP A 187 6.98 26.81 15.54
N LEU A 188 8.19 26.28 15.69
CA LEU A 188 8.95 25.60 14.64
C LEU A 188 8.50 24.14 14.41
N LYS A 189 7.50 23.66 15.17
CA LYS A 189 6.96 22.30 15.12
C LYS A 189 8.02 21.21 15.40
N ILE A 190 9.00 21.52 16.24
CA ILE A 190 10.05 20.58 16.67
C ILE A 190 9.43 19.57 17.64
N ARG A 191 9.46 18.28 17.31
CA ARG A 191 8.72 17.21 18.02
C ARG A 191 9.55 16.38 19.00
N GLY A 192 10.88 16.56 18.98
CA GLY A 192 11.82 15.91 19.89
C GLY A 192 12.90 16.90 20.32
N MET A 193 13.06 17.06 21.62
CA MET A 193 14.07 17.92 22.23
C MET A 193 14.71 17.15 23.38
N GLU A 194 16.01 16.92 23.30
CA GLU A 194 16.77 16.39 24.43
C GLU A 194 17.05 17.55 25.38
N ILE A 195 16.55 17.47 26.62
CA ILE A 195 16.78 18.47 27.65
C ILE A 195 17.39 17.76 28.85
N TYR A 196 18.61 18.13 29.19
CA TYR A 196 19.23 17.63 30.39
C TYR A 196 18.76 18.46 31.60
N LYS A 197 18.04 17.82 32.51
CA LYS A 197 17.65 18.42 33.79
C LYS A 197 18.68 18.04 34.86
N LEU A 198 19.44 19.00 35.37
CA LEU A 198 20.10 18.79 36.67
C LEU A 198 19.00 18.63 37.74
N ASP A 199 19.00 17.51 38.46
CA ASP A 199 18.16 17.36 39.63
C ASP A 199 18.70 18.21 40.78
N PHE A 200 18.27 19.48 40.84
CA PHE A 200 18.61 20.42 41.91
C PHE A 200 18.19 19.93 43.32
N GLN A 201 17.42 18.83 43.42
CA GLN A 201 16.99 18.23 44.69
C GLN A 201 17.90 17.08 45.15
N ASN A 202 18.84 16.63 44.33
CA ASN A 202 19.80 15.61 44.74
C ASN A 202 20.94 16.24 45.56
N ALA A 203 20.88 16.06 46.88
CA ALA A 203 21.88 16.57 47.82
C ALA A 203 23.31 16.08 47.50
N ALA A 204 23.48 14.95 46.79
CA ALA A 204 24.79 14.45 46.37
C ALA A 204 25.37 15.24 45.17
N LEU A 205 24.53 15.92 44.38
CA LEU A 205 24.94 16.71 43.21
C LEU A 205 25.06 18.22 43.53
N GLN A 206 24.57 18.68 44.69
CA GLN A 206 24.76 20.08 45.10
C GLN A 206 26.23 20.45 45.38
N ASN A 207 27.07 19.45 45.72
CA ASN A 207 28.50 19.64 45.96
C ASN A 207 29.33 19.66 44.67
N PHE A 208 28.71 19.42 43.51
CA PHE A 208 29.34 19.44 42.19
C PHE A 208 29.39 20.84 41.56
N ILE A 209 28.83 21.85 42.23
CA ILE A 209 28.96 23.26 41.84
C ILE A 209 30.36 23.76 42.26
N VAL A 210 31.37 23.53 41.41
CA VAL A 210 32.69 24.14 41.57
C VAL A 210 32.56 25.60 41.16
N GLY A 211 32.85 26.52 42.09
CA GLY A 211 32.63 27.94 41.93
C GLY A 211 33.23 28.53 40.66
N SER A 212 32.36 28.94 39.74
CA SER A 212 32.69 29.97 38.76
C SER A 212 32.88 31.29 39.51
N GLY A 213 33.91 32.05 39.11
CA GLY A 213 34.40 33.25 39.77
C GLY A 213 33.39 34.39 40.02
N PRO A 214 33.87 35.52 40.55
CA PRO A 214 33.11 36.43 41.40
C PRO A 214 31.99 37.18 40.65
N TYR A 215 30.77 36.64 40.73
CA TYR A 215 29.52 37.40 40.69
C TYR A 215 28.56 36.85 41.75
N ALA A 216 29.01 36.87 43.01
CA ALA A 216 28.16 36.68 44.18
C ALA A 216 28.27 37.94 45.04
N GLY A 217 27.42 38.94 44.77
CA GLY A 217 27.54 40.24 45.43
C GLY A 217 26.36 41.21 45.31
N GLU A 218 25.22 40.83 44.71
CA GLU A 218 24.03 41.68 44.75
C GLU A 218 22.88 41.03 45.53
N ALA A 219 22.29 41.82 46.42
CA ALA A 219 21.16 41.44 47.24
C ALA A 219 19.90 41.34 46.37
N GLY A 220 19.63 40.14 45.88
CA GLY A 220 18.44 39.82 45.07
C GLY A 220 18.31 38.33 44.77
N GLY A 221 18.87 37.48 45.64
CA GLY A 221 18.91 36.03 45.46
C GLY A 221 17.55 35.45 45.10
N ILE A 222 17.44 34.96 43.86
CA ILE A 222 16.24 34.32 43.35
C ILE A 222 16.01 33.06 44.19
N THR A 223 15.03 33.13 45.09
CA THR A 223 14.50 31.97 45.78
C THR A 223 13.72 31.15 44.76
N PRO A 224 13.92 29.82 44.65
CA PRO A 224 13.15 29.01 43.72
C PRO A 224 11.67 29.07 44.12
N ARG A 225 10.85 29.79 43.36
CA ARG A 225 9.39 29.73 43.51
C ARG A 225 8.93 28.39 42.97
N ARG A 226 8.60 27.49 43.89
CA ARG A 226 7.95 26.22 43.58
C ARG A 226 6.44 26.44 43.53
N VAL A 227 5.91 26.70 42.34
CA VAL A 227 4.51 26.41 42.01
C VAL A 227 4.45 26.19 40.50
N ASP A 228 3.88 25.06 40.12
CA ASP A 228 3.54 24.69 38.75
C ASP A 228 4.69 24.20 37.87
N MET A 229 5.40 23.16 38.35
CA MET A 229 6.00 22.22 37.41
C MET A 229 4.85 21.43 36.78
N LEU A 230 4.23 22.00 35.74
CA LEU A 230 3.36 21.25 34.85
C LEU A 230 4.15 20.01 34.43
N ALA A 231 3.59 18.83 34.71
CA ALA A 231 4.14 17.60 34.17
C ALA A 231 4.26 17.81 32.66
N ILE A 232 5.49 17.90 32.16
CA ILE A 232 5.76 17.95 30.73
C ILE A 232 5.11 16.66 30.22
N PRO A 233 4.08 16.74 29.37
CA PRO A 233 3.54 15.54 28.75
C PRO A 233 4.72 14.82 28.10
N ALA A 234 4.86 13.51 28.33
CA ALA A 234 5.80 12.72 27.55
C ALA A 234 5.62 13.12 26.07
N PRO A 235 6.72 13.32 25.30
CA PRO A 235 6.61 13.71 23.90
C PRO A 235 5.55 12.83 23.27
N THR A 236 4.50 13.45 22.74
CA THR A 236 3.40 12.73 22.10
C THR A 236 4.05 11.85 21.04
N PRO A 237 3.92 10.51 21.13
CA PRO A 237 4.42 9.62 20.09
C PRO A 237 3.95 10.16 18.75
N CYS A 238 4.81 10.11 17.72
CA CYS A 238 4.42 10.41 16.35
C CYS A 238 3.02 9.84 16.08
N PRO A 239 2.08 10.57 15.47
CA PRO A 239 0.82 9.96 15.05
C PRO A 239 1.21 8.79 14.16
N ALA A 240 1.05 7.57 14.67
CA ALA A 240 1.57 6.39 13.97
C ALA A 240 0.93 6.36 12.58
N PRO A 241 1.71 6.01 11.54
CA PRO A 241 1.31 6.22 10.16
C PRO A 241 -0.01 5.50 9.87
N ALA A 242 -0.74 5.99 8.87
CA ALA A 242 -1.87 5.22 8.36
C ALA A 242 -1.35 3.89 7.81
N ASP A 243 -2.18 2.85 7.84
CA ASP A 243 -1.84 1.54 7.27
C ASP A 243 -3.11 1.09 6.58
N LEU A 244 -3.17 1.36 5.27
CA LEU A 244 -4.29 0.93 4.47
C LEU A 244 -4.11 -0.55 4.15
N LYS A 245 -5.20 -1.29 3.97
CA LYS A 245 -5.15 -2.71 3.69
C LYS A 245 -6.32 -3.11 2.83
N VAL A 246 -6.08 -3.96 1.85
CA VAL A 246 -7.12 -4.57 1.03
C VAL A 246 -7.16 -6.07 1.23
N THR A 247 -8.36 -6.64 1.21
CA THR A 247 -8.57 -8.08 1.02
C THR A 247 -9.64 -8.29 -0.04
N VAL A 248 -9.40 -9.21 -0.96
CA VAL A 248 -10.36 -9.68 -1.97
C VAL A 248 -10.62 -11.16 -1.69
N ASN A 249 -11.88 -11.58 -1.69
CA ASN A 249 -12.26 -12.97 -1.46
C ASN A 249 -13.68 -13.23 -1.97
N ASP A 250 -13.92 -14.34 -2.66
CA ASP A 250 -15.25 -14.81 -3.06
C ASP A 250 -15.68 -16.10 -2.31
N SER A 251 -14.77 -16.60 -1.45
CA SER A 251 -14.85 -17.86 -0.68
C SER A 251 -14.85 -19.14 -1.51
N LYS A 252 -14.28 -19.12 -2.72
CA LYS A 252 -14.12 -20.30 -3.59
C LYS A 252 -12.66 -20.49 -3.96
N THR A 253 -12.42 -21.60 -4.65
CA THR A 253 -11.14 -21.92 -5.31
C THR A 253 -11.36 -22.27 -6.79
N ALA A 254 -12.63 -22.33 -7.19
CA ALA A 254 -13.09 -22.69 -8.52
C ALA A 254 -14.51 -22.17 -8.77
N VAL A 255 -14.76 -21.75 -10.00
CA VAL A 255 -16.04 -21.24 -10.47
C VAL A 255 -16.39 -21.88 -11.82
N ALA A 256 -17.66 -22.19 -12.05
CA ALA A 256 -18.07 -22.72 -13.35
C ALA A 256 -18.20 -21.60 -14.38
N ALA A 257 -17.72 -21.81 -15.61
CA ALA A 257 -17.97 -20.88 -16.71
C ALA A 257 -19.49 -20.66 -16.87
N GLY A 258 -19.92 -19.41 -16.98
CA GLY A 258 -21.33 -19.05 -17.06
C GLY A 258 -22.06 -18.91 -15.72
N ALA A 259 -21.42 -19.28 -14.60
CA ALA A 259 -22.01 -19.10 -13.28
C ALA A 259 -21.93 -17.63 -12.81
N GLN A 260 -22.80 -17.29 -11.87
CA GLN A 260 -22.69 -16.05 -11.12
C GLN A 260 -21.63 -16.20 -10.04
N ASP A 261 -20.86 -15.13 -9.81
CA ASP A 261 -19.89 -15.07 -8.75
C ASP A 261 -19.98 -13.74 -8.00
N THR A 262 -19.46 -13.69 -6.77
CA THR A 262 -19.55 -12.51 -5.89
C THR A 262 -18.32 -12.35 -5.01
N TYR A 263 -17.57 -11.29 -5.26
CA TYR A 263 -16.43 -10.87 -4.45
C TYR A 263 -16.85 -10.01 -3.27
N SER A 264 -16.17 -10.21 -2.14
CA SER A 264 -16.13 -9.31 -1.00
C SER A 264 -14.76 -8.62 -0.97
N ILE A 265 -14.73 -7.34 -1.32
CA ILE A 265 -13.53 -6.51 -1.30
C ILE A 265 -13.61 -5.60 -0.08
N LYS A 266 -12.65 -5.74 0.83
CA LYS A 266 -12.62 -4.97 2.08
C LYS A 266 -11.39 -4.08 2.10
N VAL A 267 -11.61 -2.78 2.18
CA VAL A 267 -10.58 -1.75 2.38
C VAL A 267 -10.63 -1.34 3.83
N THR A 268 -9.50 -1.40 4.54
CA THR A 268 -9.42 -1.09 5.97
C THR A 268 -8.27 -0.12 6.20
N ASN A 269 -8.44 0.85 7.10
CA ASN A 269 -7.31 1.58 7.69
C ASN A 269 -7.01 0.97 9.06
N VAL A 270 -5.98 0.13 9.13
CA VAL A 270 -5.54 -0.52 10.39
C VAL A 270 -4.56 0.35 11.18
N GLY A 271 -4.10 1.46 10.59
CA GLY A 271 -3.24 2.44 11.25
C GLY A 271 -4.02 3.40 12.15
N PRO A 272 -3.36 4.05 13.12
CA PRO A 272 -4.01 4.98 14.03
C PRO A 272 -4.20 6.40 13.45
N SER A 273 -3.66 6.70 12.26
CA SER A 273 -3.86 7.97 11.56
C SER A 273 -4.93 7.88 10.46
N ASN A 274 -5.65 8.98 10.25
CA ASN A 274 -6.66 9.08 9.19
C ASN A 274 -6.02 9.30 7.81
N VAL A 275 -6.69 8.83 6.74
CA VAL A 275 -6.37 9.17 5.35
C VAL A 275 -7.51 9.98 4.76
N SER A 276 -7.27 11.20 4.31
CA SER A 276 -8.31 12.07 3.75
C SER A 276 -8.60 11.79 2.28
N GLU A 277 -7.63 11.23 1.56
CA GLU A 277 -7.73 10.93 0.12
C GLU A 277 -7.01 9.61 -0.16
N ALA A 278 -7.74 8.50 -0.04
CA ALA A 278 -7.28 7.19 -0.50
C ALA A 278 -7.98 6.83 -1.81
N ASN A 279 -7.23 6.38 -2.81
CA ASN A 279 -7.78 5.93 -4.08
C ASN A 279 -7.95 4.41 -4.09
N VAL A 280 -9.19 3.94 -4.12
CA VAL A 280 -9.58 2.52 -4.18
C VAL A 280 -9.91 2.17 -5.61
N THR A 281 -9.20 1.19 -6.19
CA THR A 281 -9.43 0.71 -7.55
C THR A 281 -9.59 -0.80 -7.61
N ASP A 282 -10.56 -1.25 -8.39
CA ASP A 282 -10.72 -2.66 -8.78
C ASP A 282 -11.19 -2.69 -10.25
N ILE A 283 -10.34 -3.24 -11.13
CA ILE A 283 -10.63 -3.45 -12.54
C ILE A 283 -10.99 -4.92 -12.72
N PHE A 284 -12.29 -5.20 -12.81
CA PHE A 284 -12.77 -6.56 -13.00
C PHE A 284 -12.29 -7.12 -14.35
N PRO A 285 -11.87 -8.39 -14.40
CA PRO A 285 -11.41 -9.01 -15.64
C PRO A 285 -12.53 -9.07 -16.66
N ALA A 286 -12.23 -8.89 -17.95
CA ALA A 286 -13.24 -8.83 -19.02
C ALA A 286 -14.14 -10.09 -19.13
N ILE A 287 -13.67 -11.23 -18.63
CA ILE A 287 -14.45 -12.48 -18.56
C ILE A 287 -15.50 -12.46 -17.45
N PHE A 288 -15.44 -11.52 -16.51
CA PHE A 288 -16.44 -11.29 -15.46
C PHE A 288 -17.33 -10.11 -15.86
N THR A 289 -18.52 -10.45 -16.33
CA THR A 289 -19.42 -9.52 -17.03
C THR A 289 -20.58 -9.11 -16.16
N ARG A 290 -21.27 -8.01 -16.55
CA ARG A 290 -22.49 -7.51 -15.88
C ARG A 290 -22.26 -7.25 -14.38
N VAL A 291 -21.07 -6.75 -14.04
CA VAL A 291 -20.70 -6.48 -12.66
C VAL A 291 -21.56 -5.36 -12.10
N THR A 292 -22.15 -5.62 -10.95
CA THR A 292 -22.83 -4.65 -10.10
C THR A 292 -22.26 -4.76 -8.70
N PHE A 293 -22.08 -3.66 -7.99
CA PHE A 293 -21.61 -3.71 -6.62
C PHE A 293 -22.48 -2.88 -5.69
N THR A 294 -22.45 -3.25 -4.41
CA THR A 294 -22.96 -2.46 -3.29
C THR A 294 -21.84 -2.27 -2.29
N ALA A 295 -21.76 -1.12 -1.62
CA ALA A 295 -20.76 -0.85 -0.60
C ALA A 295 -21.40 -0.42 0.72
N THR A 296 -20.78 -0.84 1.82
CA THR A 296 -21.11 -0.39 3.18
C THR A 296 -19.84 0.03 3.91
N GLN A 297 -19.98 0.82 4.96
CA GLN A 297 -18.84 1.25 5.78
C GLN A 297 -19.09 1.11 7.28
N SER A 298 -18.00 1.05 8.03
CA SER A 298 -17.97 1.28 9.47
C SER A 298 -16.78 2.17 9.83
N GLY A 299 -16.87 2.88 10.97
CA GLY A 299 -15.76 3.74 11.44
C GLY A 299 -15.70 5.10 10.75
N GLY A 300 -16.75 5.52 10.05
CA GLY A 300 -16.89 6.88 9.54
C GLY A 300 -16.22 7.13 8.19
N ALA A 301 -15.96 6.08 7.41
CA ALA A 301 -15.43 6.23 6.05
C ALA A 301 -16.47 6.94 5.15
N LEU A 302 -15.99 7.75 4.20
CA LEU A 302 -16.80 8.59 3.30
C LEU A 302 -16.22 8.60 1.87
N GLY A 303 -16.97 9.09 0.89
CA GLY A 303 -16.49 9.29 -0.48
C GLY A 303 -16.54 8.06 -1.39
N PHE A 304 -17.23 6.99 -0.99
CA PHE A 304 -17.43 5.78 -1.79
C PHE A 304 -18.84 5.72 -2.41
N GLU A 305 -18.96 5.01 -3.51
CA GLU A 305 -20.26 4.76 -4.16
C GLU A 305 -20.99 3.61 -3.47
N ALA A 306 -22.16 3.89 -2.88
CA ALA A 306 -22.94 2.87 -2.17
C ALA A 306 -23.49 1.78 -3.09
N THR A 307 -23.72 2.10 -4.37
CA THR A 307 -24.06 1.14 -5.43
C THR A 307 -23.46 1.57 -6.75
N GLY A 308 -23.02 0.62 -7.57
CA GLY A 308 -22.44 0.92 -8.87
C GLY A 308 -22.42 -0.26 -9.83
N THR A 309 -21.92 -0.01 -11.04
CA THR A 309 -21.77 -1.01 -12.10
C THR A 309 -20.38 -0.94 -12.71
N GLY A 310 -19.82 -2.08 -13.09
CA GLY A 310 -18.47 -2.16 -13.64
C GLY A 310 -17.39 -2.03 -12.56
N ASN A 311 -16.28 -1.38 -12.93
CA ASN A 311 -15.09 -1.23 -12.09
C ASN A 311 -15.33 -0.30 -10.90
N ILE A 312 -14.56 -0.50 -9.83
CA ILE A 312 -14.52 0.41 -8.67
C ILE A 312 -13.38 1.39 -8.88
N ASN A 313 -13.63 2.68 -8.69
CA ASN A 313 -12.64 3.76 -8.75
C ASN A 313 -13.10 4.91 -7.86
N ASP A 314 -12.96 4.73 -6.55
CA ASP A 314 -13.44 5.67 -5.54
C ASP A 314 -12.27 6.43 -4.92
N THR A 315 -12.48 7.71 -4.62
CA THR A 315 -11.58 8.51 -3.78
C THR A 315 -12.24 8.72 -2.41
N VAL A 316 -11.69 8.10 -1.38
CA VAL A 316 -12.36 7.93 -0.08
C VAL A 316 -11.59 8.59 1.06
N ILE A 317 -12.33 8.99 2.09
CA ILE A 317 -11.80 9.34 3.41
C ILE A 317 -11.85 8.09 4.28
N MET A 318 -10.71 7.68 4.83
CA MET A 318 -10.55 6.51 5.69
C MET A 318 -10.03 6.91 7.08
N PRO A 319 -10.92 7.21 8.05
CA PRO A 319 -10.50 7.36 9.44
C PRO A 319 -9.79 6.13 10.01
N ALA A 320 -9.03 6.31 11.08
CA ALA A 320 -8.37 5.21 11.78
C ALA A 320 -9.38 4.12 12.20
N GLY A 321 -9.07 2.86 11.90
CA GLY A 321 -9.96 1.71 12.15
C GLY A 321 -11.18 1.61 11.25
N SER A 322 -11.35 2.53 10.28
CA SER A 322 -12.49 2.50 9.37
C SER A 322 -12.36 1.40 8.32
N VAL A 323 -13.51 0.96 7.81
CA VAL A 323 -13.65 -0.12 6.85
C VAL A 323 -14.67 0.28 5.80
N ILE A 324 -14.35 0.05 4.53
CA ILE A 324 -15.32 -0.01 3.43
C ILE A 324 -15.36 -1.45 2.92
N THR A 325 -16.56 -2.01 2.76
CA THR A 325 -16.77 -3.35 2.19
C THR A 325 -17.61 -3.25 0.94
N TYR A 326 -17.00 -3.54 -0.21
CA TYR A 326 -17.69 -3.71 -1.49
C TYR A 326 -18.08 -5.17 -1.67
N LYS A 327 -19.33 -5.40 -2.07
CA LYS A 327 -19.85 -6.68 -2.52
C LYS A 327 -20.14 -6.59 -4.01
N ALA A 328 -19.22 -7.09 -4.83
CA ALA A 328 -19.30 -7.02 -6.28
C ALA A 328 -19.77 -8.37 -6.85
N SER A 329 -20.90 -8.37 -7.55
CA SER A 329 -21.51 -9.56 -8.16
C SER A 329 -21.56 -9.43 -9.68
N GLY A 330 -21.27 -10.51 -10.37
CA GLY A 330 -21.21 -10.55 -11.83
C GLY A 330 -21.34 -11.98 -12.35
N LYS A 331 -21.27 -12.13 -13.68
CA LYS A 331 -21.40 -13.42 -14.36
C LYS A 331 -20.11 -13.73 -15.11
N VAL A 332 -19.52 -14.88 -14.81
CA VAL A 332 -18.39 -15.42 -15.57
C VAL A 332 -18.91 -15.77 -16.98
N SER A 333 -18.18 -15.38 -18.03
CA SER A 333 -18.56 -15.74 -19.39
C SER A 333 -18.71 -17.27 -19.54
N SER A 334 -19.74 -17.71 -20.25
CA SER A 334 -20.00 -19.16 -20.45
C SER A 334 -18.94 -19.84 -21.32
N SER A 335 -18.11 -19.07 -22.02
CA SER A 335 -16.95 -19.55 -22.77
C SER A 335 -15.61 -19.32 -22.07
N ALA A 336 -15.60 -18.80 -20.84
CA ALA A 336 -14.36 -18.51 -20.13
C ALA A 336 -13.59 -19.81 -19.82
N ALA A 337 -12.26 -19.71 -19.84
CA ALA A 337 -11.33 -20.80 -19.53
C ALA A 337 -10.14 -20.24 -18.75
N GLY A 338 -9.36 -21.12 -18.11
CA GLY A 338 -8.19 -20.72 -17.33
C GLY A 338 -8.56 -20.30 -15.91
N THR A 339 -8.17 -19.10 -15.52
CA THR A 339 -8.33 -18.58 -14.15
C THR A 339 -9.14 -17.30 -14.17
N LEU A 340 -10.10 -17.17 -13.25
CA LEU A 340 -10.75 -15.91 -12.93
C LEU A 340 -9.94 -15.26 -11.81
N SER A 341 -9.35 -14.09 -12.08
CA SER A 341 -8.50 -13.39 -11.10
C SER A 341 -9.01 -11.96 -10.93
N ASN A 342 -9.28 -11.57 -9.69
CA ASN A 342 -9.73 -10.23 -9.34
C ASN A 342 -8.72 -9.56 -8.42
N THR A 343 -8.29 -8.35 -8.76
CA THR A 343 -7.28 -7.61 -7.99
C THR A 343 -7.78 -6.22 -7.64
N ALA A 344 -7.81 -5.93 -6.35
CA ALA A 344 -8.13 -4.60 -5.84
C ALA A 344 -6.90 -3.97 -5.20
N THR A 345 -6.81 -2.64 -5.30
CA THR A 345 -5.73 -1.85 -4.73
C THR A 345 -6.28 -0.63 -4.01
N VAL A 346 -5.60 -0.21 -2.96
CA VAL A 346 -5.80 1.08 -2.31
C VAL A 346 -4.47 1.83 -2.26
N THR A 347 -4.49 3.13 -2.45
CA THR A 347 -3.30 3.97 -2.34
C THR A 347 -3.63 5.22 -1.55
N ALA A 348 -2.78 5.63 -0.62
CA ALA A 348 -2.92 6.91 0.06
C ALA A 348 -2.41 8.06 -0.83
N SER A 349 -2.87 9.29 -0.55
CA SER A 349 -2.33 10.49 -1.19
C SER A 349 -0.87 10.75 -0.83
N SER A 350 -0.18 11.54 -1.66
CA SER A 350 1.23 11.89 -1.43
C SER A 350 1.43 12.55 -0.08
N GLY A 351 2.42 12.07 0.69
CA GLY A 351 2.77 12.64 2.00
C GLY A 351 2.07 12.00 3.20
N VAL A 352 1.24 10.96 2.99
CA VAL A 352 0.75 10.09 4.06
C VAL A 352 1.59 8.81 4.08
N PRO A 353 2.51 8.62 5.04
CA PRO A 353 3.30 7.41 5.11
C PRO A 353 2.41 6.19 5.38
N ASP A 354 2.69 5.09 4.66
CA ASP A 354 2.12 3.76 4.90
C ASP A 354 3.28 2.78 5.09
N PRO A 355 3.47 2.20 6.29
CA PRO A 355 4.62 1.36 6.61
C PRO A 355 4.54 -0.01 5.94
N ASN A 356 3.38 -0.42 5.42
CA ASN A 356 3.16 -1.76 4.88
C ASN A 356 2.48 -1.73 3.51
N THR A 357 3.05 -1.01 2.54
CA THR A 357 2.50 -0.95 1.18
C THR A 357 2.25 -2.30 0.48
N ALA A 358 2.79 -3.41 0.98
CA ALA A 358 2.54 -4.75 0.44
C ALA A 358 1.11 -5.26 0.69
N ASN A 359 0.40 -4.76 1.71
CA ASN A 359 -0.98 -5.16 2.01
C ASN A 359 -2.04 -4.26 1.30
N ASN A 360 -1.58 -3.27 0.54
CA ASN A 360 -2.41 -2.33 -0.21
C ASN A 360 -2.93 -2.90 -1.54
N THR A 361 -2.53 -4.12 -1.86
CA THR A 361 -3.05 -4.89 -3.00
C THR A 361 -3.43 -6.28 -2.54
N ALA A 362 -4.54 -6.79 -3.05
CA ALA A 362 -4.92 -8.18 -2.85
C ALA A 362 -5.54 -8.74 -4.12
N THR A 363 -5.21 -10.01 -4.39
CA THR A 363 -5.70 -10.76 -5.54
C THR A 363 -6.38 -12.03 -5.03
N ASP A 364 -7.58 -12.28 -5.54
CA ASP A 364 -8.27 -13.56 -5.41
C ASP A 364 -8.26 -14.29 -6.76
N SER A 365 -8.13 -15.61 -6.78
CA SER A 365 -7.96 -16.38 -8.03
C SER A 365 -8.59 -17.76 -7.98
N ASP A 366 -9.52 -18.00 -8.91
CA ASP A 366 -10.28 -19.22 -9.04
C ASP A 366 -9.98 -19.96 -10.33
N THR A 367 -9.91 -21.29 -10.25
CA THR A 367 -9.86 -22.12 -11.46
C THR A 367 -11.23 -22.17 -12.13
N ILE A 368 -11.29 -21.90 -13.43
CA ILE A 368 -12.53 -21.99 -14.19
C ILE A 368 -12.78 -23.45 -14.58
N THR A 369 -13.94 -23.96 -14.20
CA THR A 369 -14.41 -25.31 -14.52
C THR A 369 -15.56 -25.27 -15.52
N PHE A 370 -15.75 -26.35 -16.30
CA PHE A 370 -16.87 -26.45 -17.23
C PHE A 370 -17.95 -27.37 -16.66
N ARG A 371 -19.16 -26.84 -16.49
CA ARG A 371 -20.34 -27.58 -16.04
C ARG A 371 -21.49 -27.40 -17.03
N ALA A 372 -21.96 -28.51 -17.59
CA ALA A 372 -23.09 -28.57 -18.51
C ALA A 372 -24.28 -29.30 -17.86
N ASP A 373 -25.41 -29.29 -18.54
CA ASP A 373 -26.57 -30.16 -18.27
C ASP A 373 -27.15 -30.54 -19.64
N LEU A 374 -26.60 -31.60 -20.23
CA LEU A 374 -26.93 -32.05 -21.58
C LEU A 374 -28.09 -33.05 -21.50
N ARG A 375 -29.27 -32.59 -21.90
CA ARG A 375 -30.49 -33.39 -21.88
C ARG A 375 -30.94 -33.75 -23.28
N VAL A 376 -31.48 -34.96 -23.43
CA VAL A 376 -32.18 -35.41 -24.63
C VAL A 376 -33.62 -35.83 -24.33
N THR A 377 -34.53 -35.64 -25.28
CA THR A 377 -35.86 -36.24 -25.28
C THR A 377 -36.18 -36.81 -26.66
N VAL A 378 -36.83 -37.96 -26.70
CA VAL A 378 -37.36 -38.59 -27.92
C VAL A 378 -38.87 -38.73 -27.74
N ASN A 379 -39.64 -38.39 -28.78
CA ASN A 379 -41.09 -38.48 -28.75
C ASN A 379 -41.67 -38.41 -30.18
N ASP A 380 -42.55 -39.32 -30.54
CA ASP A 380 -43.36 -39.24 -31.77
C ASP A 380 -44.81 -38.76 -31.52
N GLY A 381 -45.18 -38.60 -30.25
CA GLY A 381 -46.52 -38.19 -29.80
C GLY A 381 -47.54 -39.33 -29.73
N LYS A 382 -47.11 -40.59 -29.76
CA LYS A 382 -47.94 -41.79 -29.73
C LYS A 382 -47.51 -42.71 -28.58
N THR A 383 -48.31 -43.75 -28.39
CA THR A 383 -48.01 -44.89 -27.51
C THR A 383 -48.23 -46.23 -28.23
N ALA A 384 -48.76 -46.16 -29.45
CA ALA A 384 -49.09 -47.28 -30.30
C ALA A 384 -48.98 -46.84 -31.76
N THR A 385 -48.57 -47.76 -32.61
CA THR A 385 -48.29 -47.50 -34.02
C THR A 385 -48.67 -48.71 -34.88
N VAL A 386 -48.77 -48.52 -36.19
CA VAL A 386 -49.21 -49.57 -37.11
C VAL A 386 -48.04 -50.00 -37.98
N ALA A 387 -47.79 -51.31 -38.06
CA ALA A 387 -46.79 -51.86 -38.97
C ALA A 387 -47.07 -51.43 -40.43
N GLY A 388 -46.04 -50.98 -41.15
CA GLY A 388 -46.17 -50.41 -42.50
C GLY A 388 -46.50 -48.91 -42.55
N ALA A 389 -46.85 -48.27 -41.43
CA ALA A 389 -47.12 -46.83 -41.40
C ALA A 389 -45.83 -46.00 -41.33
N LYS A 390 -45.92 -44.74 -41.77
CA LYS A 390 -44.88 -43.74 -41.52
C LYS A 390 -44.93 -43.28 -40.07
N ASN A 391 -43.76 -43.12 -39.47
CA ASN A 391 -43.61 -42.48 -38.15
C ASN A 391 -42.67 -41.29 -38.20
N THR A 392 -42.75 -40.40 -37.22
CA THR A 392 -41.82 -39.27 -37.10
C THR A 392 -41.46 -39.01 -35.64
N TYR A 393 -40.21 -39.34 -35.29
CA TYR A 393 -39.65 -39.02 -33.97
C TYR A 393 -39.16 -37.57 -33.95
N THR A 394 -39.47 -36.87 -32.86
CA THR A 394 -38.90 -35.56 -32.54
C THR A 394 -37.85 -35.74 -31.45
N ILE A 395 -36.58 -35.61 -31.81
CA ILE A 395 -35.46 -35.68 -30.88
C ILE A 395 -35.00 -34.27 -30.55
N VAL A 396 -34.99 -33.92 -29.26
CA VAL A 396 -34.56 -32.60 -28.79
C VAL A 396 -33.37 -32.77 -27.87
N VAL A 397 -32.27 -32.10 -28.20
CA VAL A 397 -31.07 -32.04 -27.36
C VAL A 397 -30.89 -30.60 -26.86
N THR A 398 -30.65 -30.43 -25.57
CA THR A 398 -30.52 -29.12 -24.91
C THR A 398 -29.30 -29.08 -24.00
N ASN A 399 -28.63 -27.93 -23.91
CA ASN A 399 -27.68 -27.65 -22.82
C ASN A 399 -28.33 -26.67 -21.84
N GLY A 400 -28.86 -27.19 -20.73
CA GLY A 400 -29.42 -26.41 -19.62
C GLY A 400 -28.37 -25.84 -18.67
N GLY A 401 -27.11 -26.24 -18.83
CA GLY A 401 -26.01 -25.89 -17.93
C GLY A 401 -25.45 -24.50 -18.18
N PRO A 402 -24.69 -23.95 -17.22
CA PRO A 402 -24.13 -22.62 -17.31
C PRO A 402 -23.00 -22.50 -18.33
N SER A 403 -22.24 -23.56 -18.57
CA SER A 403 -21.07 -23.52 -19.46
C SER A 403 -21.43 -23.87 -20.91
N ASN A 404 -20.73 -23.23 -21.85
CA ASN A 404 -20.75 -23.66 -23.23
C ASN A 404 -20.03 -25.02 -23.35
N VAL A 405 -20.54 -25.90 -24.20
CA VAL A 405 -19.91 -27.18 -24.52
C VAL A 405 -19.46 -27.16 -25.97
N SER A 406 -18.21 -27.50 -26.22
CA SER A 406 -17.69 -27.71 -27.58
C SER A 406 -17.31 -29.17 -27.74
N GLY A 407 -17.95 -29.87 -28.67
CA GLY A 407 -17.72 -31.29 -28.91
C GLY A 407 -18.63 -32.22 -28.09
N ALA A 408 -19.88 -31.81 -27.82
CA ALA A 408 -20.87 -32.75 -27.32
C ALA A 408 -21.26 -33.73 -28.43
N VAL A 409 -21.35 -35.02 -28.11
CA VAL A 409 -21.66 -36.06 -29.09
C VAL A 409 -23.12 -36.45 -28.95
N ILE A 410 -23.89 -36.31 -30.03
CA ILE A 410 -25.28 -36.77 -30.15
C ILE A 410 -25.28 -38.05 -30.98
N ASN A 411 -25.87 -39.12 -30.44
CA ASN A 411 -26.01 -40.39 -31.13
C ASN A 411 -27.45 -40.91 -31.05
N ASP A 412 -28.02 -41.23 -32.20
CA ASP A 412 -29.32 -41.89 -32.33
C ASP A 412 -29.23 -42.97 -33.41
N SER A 413 -29.36 -44.23 -32.99
CA SER A 413 -29.30 -45.39 -33.88
C SER A 413 -30.71 -45.95 -34.00
N PHE A 414 -31.34 -45.68 -35.14
CA PHE A 414 -32.73 -46.08 -35.35
C PHE A 414 -32.85 -47.61 -35.38
N PRO A 415 -33.91 -48.20 -34.80
CA PRO A 415 -34.08 -49.65 -34.82
C PRO A 415 -34.21 -50.14 -36.26
N SER A 416 -33.71 -51.33 -36.57
CA SER A 416 -33.73 -51.88 -37.94
C SER A 416 -35.14 -52.06 -38.52
N THR A 417 -36.17 -52.07 -37.67
CA THR A 417 -37.58 -52.06 -38.06
C THR A 417 -38.09 -50.69 -38.51
N PHE A 418 -37.34 -49.61 -38.31
CA PHE A 418 -37.62 -48.27 -38.83
C PHE A 418 -36.75 -47.99 -40.05
N THR A 419 -37.35 -48.03 -41.23
CA THR A 419 -36.62 -48.05 -42.51
C THR A 419 -36.82 -46.77 -43.31
N GLY A 420 -35.86 -46.47 -44.20
CA GLY A 420 -35.93 -45.29 -45.06
C GLY A 420 -35.91 -43.97 -44.27
N VAL A 421 -35.21 -43.95 -43.13
CA VAL A 421 -35.16 -42.79 -42.24
C VAL A 421 -34.47 -41.62 -42.94
N THR A 422 -35.14 -40.48 -42.92
CA THR A 422 -34.61 -39.17 -43.31
C THR A 422 -34.91 -38.19 -42.20
N TYR A 423 -34.01 -37.23 -41.95
CA TYR A 423 -34.23 -36.25 -40.90
C TYR A 423 -33.90 -34.82 -41.34
N THR A 424 -34.50 -33.88 -40.61
CA THR A 424 -34.17 -32.46 -40.66
C THR A 424 -33.88 -31.97 -39.25
N ALA A 425 -33.02 -30.97 -39.10
CA ALA A 425 -32.63 -30.42 -37.81
C ALA A 425 -32.65 -28.89 -37.81
N THR A 426 -33.06 -28.31 -36.68
CA THR A 426 -33.00 -26.86 -36.42
C THR A 426 -32.36 -26.58 -35.07
N GLN A 427 -31.90 -25.35 -34.87
CA GLN A 427 -31.23 -24.94 -33.64
C GLN A 427 -31.73 -23.60 -33.10
N THR A 428 -31.50 -23.37 -31.82
CA THR A 428 -31.63 -22.06 -31.18
C THR A 428 -30.42 -21.76 -30.28
N SER A 429 -30.20 -20.46 -30.04
CA SER A 429 -29.16 -19.94 -29.13
C SER A 429 -27.72 -20.31 -29.54
N GLY A 430 -27.47 -20.47 -30.84
CA GLY A 430 -26.13 -20.59 -31.40
C GLY A 430 -25.54 -21.99 -31.37
N ALA A 431 -26.36 -23.03 -31.14
CA ALA A 431 -25.90 -24.41 -31.35
C ALA A 431 -25.47 -24.63 -32.80
N SER A 432 -24.41 -25.40 -33.01
CA SER A 432 -23.79 -25.61 -34.32
C SER A 432 -23.05 -26.96 -34.39
N GLY A 433 -22.58 -27.33 -35.58
CA GLY A 433 -21.88 -28.60 -35.81
C GLY A 433 -22.80 -29.81 -36.01
N PHE A 434 -24.11 -29.58 -36.26
CA PHE A 434 -25.08 -30.63 -36.55
C PHE A 434 -25.43 -30.68 -38.05
N SER A 435 -25.94 -31.82 -38.47
CA SER A 435 -26.40 -32.06 -39.85
C SER A 435 -27.83 -31.53 -40.02
N ALA A 436 -28.01 -30.43 -40.74
CA ALA A 436 -29.34 -29.80 -40.93
C ALA A 436 -30.35 -30.71 -41.67
N THR A 437 -29.84 -31.62 -42.51
CA THR A 437 -30.61 -32.69 -43.14
C THR A 437 -29.74 -33.95 -43.25
N GLY A 438 -30.33 -35.13 -43.20
CA GLY A 438 -29.60 -36.38 -43.39
C GLY A 438 -30.50 -37.59 -43.57
N SER A 439 -29.88 -38.77 -43.62
CA SER A 439 -30.56 -40.06 -43.76
C SER A 439 -29.86 -41.12 -42.93
N GLY A 440 -30.63 -42.07 -42.40
CA GLY A 440 -30.14 -43.07 -41.45
C GLY A 440 -29.94 -42.48 -40.05
N ASP A 441 -29.00 -43.07 -39.31
CA ASP A 441 -28.65 -42.73 -37.93
C ASP A 441 -28.11 -41.30 -37.79
N ILE A 442 -28.31 -40.69 -36.62
CA ILE A 442 -27.76 -39.37 -36.28
C ILE A 442 -26.48 -39.57 -35.47
N GLN A 443 -25.36 -39.02 -35.94
CA GLN A 443 -24.06 -39.03 -35.28
C GLN A 443 -23.39 -37.67 -35.46
N ASP A 444 -23.75 -36.71 -34.60
CA ASP A 444 -23.26 -35.33 -34.72
C ASP A 444 -22.35 -34.97 -33.54
N ASN A 445 -21.27 -34.25 -33.83
CA ASN A 445 -20.37 -33.66 -32.84
C ASN A 445 -20.56 -32.14 -32.81
N VAL A 446 -21.25 -31.65 -31.79
CA VAL A 446 -21.86 -30.33 -31.78
C VAL A 446 -21.23 -29.38 -30.77
N ALA A 447 -21.28 -28.09 -31.08
CA ALA A 447 -21.11 -27.03 -30.09
C ALA A 447 -22.48 -26.63 -29.54
N MET A 448 -22.63 -26.71 -28.23
CA MET A 448 -23.86 -26.41 -27.49
C MET A 448 -23.58 -25.28 -26.49
N PRO A 449 -23.73 -24.00 -26.89
CA PRO A 449 -23.72 -22.89 -25.94
C PRO A 449 -24.72 -23.09 -24.79
N ALA A 450 -24.48 -22.43 -23.66
CA ALA A 450 -25.42 -22.46 -22.53
C ALA A 450 -26.82 -21.99 -22.95
N GLY A 451 -27.86 -22.77 -22.65
CA GLY A 451 -29.25 -22.51 -23.05
C GLY A 451 -29.55 -22.81 -24.53
N SER A 452 -28.64 -23.45 -25.25
CA SER A 452 -28.87 -23.86 -26.65
C SER A 452 -29.66 -25.15 -26.78
N LYS A 453 -30.27 -25.32 -27.96
CA LYS A 453 -31.12 -26.45 -28.30
C LYS A 453 -30.92 -26.84 -29.76
N ILE A 454 -30.90 -28.14 -30.04
CA ILE A 454 -31.02 -28.73 -31.37
C ILE A 454 -32.29 -29.60 -31.38
N THR A 455 -33.06 -29.55 -32.46
CA THR A 455 -34.28 -30.36 -32.65
C THR A 455 -34.21 -31.10 -33.98
N TYR A 456 -34.13 -32.42 -33.92
CA TYR A 456 -34.24 -33.31 -35.07
C TYR A 456 -35.70 -33.77 -35.25
N LYS A 457 -36.13 -33.87 -36.50
CA LYS A 457 -37.37 -34.55 -36.90
C LYS A 457 -36.99 -35.66 -37.86
N ALA A 458 -37.03 -36.90 -37.39
CA ALA A 458 -36.65 -38.09 -38.14
C ALA A 458 -37.90 -38.85 -38.60
N THR A 459 -38.10 -38.96 -39.92
CA THR A 459 -39.24 -39.62 -40.54
C THR A 459 -38.81 -40.86 -41.29
N GLY A 460 -39.52 -41.97 -41.07
CA GLY A 460 -39.27 -43.27 -41.70
C GLY A 460 -40.54 -44.10 -41.77
N THR A 461 -40.42 -45.33 -42.26
CA THR A 461 -41.53 -46.29 -42.38
C THR A 461 -41.24 -47.49 -41.49
N ILE A 462 -42.21 -47.89 -40.67
CA ILE A 462 -42.09 -49.08 -39.83
C ILE A 462 -42.29 -50.33 -40.69
N SER A 463 -41.41 -51.32 -40.54
CA SER A 463 -41.50 -52.59 -41.27
C SER A 463 -42.87 -53.23 -41.11
N THR A 464 -43.42 -53.78 -42.20
CA THR A 464 -44.68 -54.52 -42.19
C THR A 464 -44.59 -55.83 -41.40
N SER A 465 -43.37 -56.30 -41.10
CA SER A 465 -43.11 -57.49 -40.29
C SER A 465 -42.84 -57.18 -38.81
N ALA A 466 -42.97 -55.92 -38.38
CA ALA A 466 -42.70 -55.54 -36.99
C ALA A 466 -43.79 -56.09 -36.05
N THR A 467 -43.37 -56.60 -34.89
CA THR A 467 -44.24 -57.21 -33.87
C THR A 467 -43.79 -56.78 -32.47
N GLY A 468 -44.70 -56.77 -31.49
CA GLY A 468 -44.38 -56.37 -30.12
C GLY A 468 -44.37 -54.85 -29.98
N SER A 469 -43.18 -54.24 -29.97
CA SER A 469 -43.00 -52.79 -29.92
C SER A 469 -41.84 -52.32 -30.80
N ILE A 470 -41.84 -51.02 -31.10
CA ILE A 470 -40.70 -50.29 -31.65
C ILE A 470 -40.23 -49.30 -30.60
N ALA A 471 -38.91 -49.18 -30.44
CA ALA A 471 -38.31 -48.22 -29.51
C ALA A 471 -37.20 -47.45 -30.21
N ASP A 472 -37.22 -46.13 -30.07
CA ASP A 472 -36.19 -45.22 -30.55
C ASP A 472 -35.42 -44.66 -29.36
N THR A 473 -34.09 -44.61 -29.42
CA THR A 473 -33.26 -44.21 -28.28
C THR A 473 -32.12 -43.30 -28.71
N ALA A 474 -32.20 -42.04 -28.28
CA ALA A 474 -31.17 -41.05 -28.51
C ALA A 474 -30.35 -40.78 -27.24
N ASN A 475 -29.08 -40.48 -27.44
CA ASN A 475 -28.10 -40.20 -26.39
C ASN A 475 -27.34 -38.91 -26.68
N VAL A 476 -26.94 -38.20 -25.61
CA VAL A 476 -26.01 -37.06 -25.69
C VAL A 476 -24.92 -37.18 -24.62
N SER A 477 -23.67 -36.95 -24.98
CA SER A 477 -22.54 -37.02 -24.04
C SER A 477 -21.67 -35.77 -24.09
N ALA A 478 -21.14 -35.38 -22.92
CA ALA A 478 -20.20 -34.28 -22.80
C ALA A 478 -18.77 -34.74 -23.17
N PRO A 479 -17.94 -33.86 -23.76
CA PRO A 479 -16.52 -34.14 -24.02
C PRO A 479 -15.70 -34.19 -22.72
N SER A 480 -14.46 -34.68 -22.82
CA SER A 480 -13.54 -34.69 -21.67
C SER A 480 -13.32 -33.28 -21.10
N GLY A 481 -13.30 -33.15 -19.78
CA GLY A 481 -13.08 -31.87 -19.09
C GLY A 481 -14.35 -31.06 -18.85
N VAL A 482 -15.50 -31.52 -19.35
CA VAL A 482 -16.83 -30.95 -19.05
C VAL A 482 -17.58 -31.91 -18.13
N THR A 483 -18.07 -31.40 -17.00
CA THR A 483 -18.87 -32.20 -16.05
C THR A 483 -20.36 -31.99 -16.30
N ASP A 484 -21.09 -33.07 -16.53
CA ASP A 484 -22.55 -33.10 -16.48
C ASP A 484 -22.98 -33.82 -15.18
N PRO A 485 -23.62 -33.12 -14.23
CA PRO A 485 -24.00 -33.71 -12.95
C PRO A 485 -25.22 -34.63 -13.05
N ASN A 486 -25.98 -34.61 -14.15
CA ASN A 486 -27.23 -35.35 -14.28
C ASN A 486 -27.24 -36.30 -15.48
N LEU A 487 -26.39 -37.32 -15.45
CA LEU A 487 -26.29 -38.31 -16.53
C LEU A 487 -27.59 -39.08 -16.84
N ALA A 488 -28.59 -39.03 -15.95
CA ALA A 488 -29.86 -39.71 -16.16
C ALA A 488 -30.73 -39.06 -17.25
N ASN A 489 -30.50 -37.78 -17.59
CA ASN A 489 -31.24 -37.09 -18.64
C ASN A 489 -30.51 -37.09 -20.01
N ASN A 490 -29.35 -37.73 -20.08
CA ASN A 490 -28.50 -37.84 -21.26
C ASN A 490 -28.91 -38.97 -22.22
N SER A 491 -29.91 -39.77 -21.85
CA SER A 491 -30.50 -40.81 -22.69
C SER A 491 -32.02 -40.74 -22.58
N ALA A 492 -32.71 -40.86 -23.71
CA ALA A 492 -34.17 -40.94 -23.74
C ALA A 492 -34.63 -41.99 -24.74
N THR A 493 -35.65 -42.74 -24.35
CA THR A 493 -36.27 -43.77 -25.18
C THR A 493 -37.75 -43.48 -25.31
N ASP A 494 -38.26 -43.56 -26.54
CA ASP A 494 -39.69 -43.57 -26.84
C ASP A 494 -40.09 -44.97 -27.30
N THR A 495 -41.24 -45.50 -26.88
CA THR A 495 -41.64 -46.89 -27.19
C THR A 495 -43.12 -47.00 -27.50
N ASP A 496 -43.42 -47.54 -28.69
CA ASP A 496 -44.78 -47.75 -29.18
C ASP A 496 -45.08 -49.23 -29.37
N THR A 497 -46.28 -49.66 -28.99
CA THR A 497 -46.76 -51.03 -29.26
C THR A 497 -47.46 -51.14 -30.62
N PHE A 498 -47.41 -52.34 -31.22
CA PHE A 498 -48.11 -52.66 -32.48
C PHE A 498 -49.53 -53.18 -32.31
#